data_AF-A0A9J7ALK7-F1
#
_entry.id   AF-A0A9J7ALK7-F1
#
_cell.length_a   1.000
_cell.length_b   1.000
_cell.length_c   1.000
_cell.angle_alpha   90.00
_cell.angle_beta   90.00
_cell.angle_gamma   90.00
#
_symmetry.space_group_name_H-M   'P 1'
#
loop_
_entity.id
_entity.type
_entity.pdbx_description
1 polymer ?
#
loop_
_entity_poly.entity_id
_entity_poly.type
_entity_poly.pdbx_seq_one_letter_code
_entity_poly.pdbx_strand_id
1 'polypeptide(L)'
;MIRDCLSLALAVLMLLAAPQVVHADTVRDDIVTLDLSLEKWVETDSATVTVAADLAVKAGGFGAARQAVKDDLAKISGKAAWRLTGYNRLRDEAGFERWRIVAEARLPSTELGGLGGTVKGLGEAGRSYAVLGIDFTPTLAEREAAMADLRAEIYRSAAEELERLKAVYPDRGYRVATINFQTSGVPRPMPAQMMRVESAPKLAADGAMAGDSVAQRAELRASVRFAAEVRSDD
;
A
#
# COMPACT_ATOMS: atom_id res chain seq x y z
N MET A 1 40.81 56.58 77.85
CA MET A 1 40.01 55.34 77.72
C MET A 1 38.97 55.55 76.62
N ILE A 2 38.93 54.60 75.69
CA ILE A 2 37.85 54.29 74.74
C ILE A 2 37.74 55.19 73.48
N ARG A 3 38.47 54.79 72.44
CA ARG A 3 38.17 55.01 71.02
C ARG A 3 38.87 53.85 70.31
N ASP A 4 38.10 52.89 69.78
CA ASP A 4 38.50 51.92 68.74
C ASP A 4 37.46 50.79 68.70
N CYS A 5 36.47 50.89 67.80
CA CYS A 5 35.63 49.75 67.38
C CYS A 5 34.72 50.18 66.21
N LEU A 6 35.29 50.66 65.09
CA LEU A 6 34.48 50.96 63.91
C LEU A 6 35.26 50.90 62.60
N SER A 7 35.99 49.81 62.34
CA SER A 7 36.72 49.67 61.06
C SER A 7 36.68 48.28 60.42
N LEU A 8 35.91 47.32 60.94
CA LEU A 8 35.99 45.92 60.46
C LEU A 8 34.75 45.36 59.74
N ALA A 9 33.79 46.21 59.35
CA ALA A 9 32.56 45.75 58.68
C ALA A 9 32.52 45.98 57.15
N LEU A 10 33.49 46.70 56.57
CA LEU A 10 33.39 47.14 55.16
C LEU A 10 34.18 46.26 54.14
N ALA A 11 34.94 45.26 54.59
CA ALA A 11 35.81 44.48 53.70
C ALA A 11 35.23 43.13 53.21
N VAL A 12 34.07 42.69 53.71
CA VAL A 12 33.51 41.36 53.36
C VAL A 12 32.38 41.44 52.31
N LEU A 13 31.83 42.62 52.03
CA LEU A 13 30.69 42.74 51.10
C LEU A 13 31.07 42.89 49.61
N MET A 14 32.36 42.97 49.26
CA MET A 14 32.82 43.21 47.88
C MET A 14 33.26 41.93 47.14
N LEU A 15 33.22 40.74 47.77
CA LEU A 15 33.79 39.50 47.20
C LEU A 15 32.76 38.57 46.53
N LEU A 16 31.58 39.07 46.15
CA LEU A 16 30.53 38.27 45.48
C LEU A 16 30.05 38.86 44.15
N ALA A 17 30.69 39.92 43.63
CA ALA A 17 30.42 40.40 42.28
C ALA A 17 31.19 39.57 41.24
N ALA A 18 30.85 38.28 41.12
CA ALA A 18 31.21 37.53 39.93
C ALA A 18 30.41 38.14 38.75
N PRO A 19 31.04 38.50 37.62
CA PRO A 19 30.30 38.84 36.43
C PRO A 19 29.45 37.63 36.07
N GLN A 20 28.13 37.78 36.16
CA GLN A 20 27.21 36.84 35.54
C GLN A 20 27.50 36.97 34.04
N VAL A 21 28.23 36.00 33.48
CA VAL A 21 28.22 35.79 32.05
C VAL A 21 26.77 35.44 31.73
N VAL A 22 26.02 36.43 31.27
CA VAL A 22 24.73 36.21 30.62
C VAL A 22 25.06 35.29 29.46
N HIS A 23 24.71 34.01 29.58
CA HIS A 23 24.70 33.13 28.43
C HIS A 23 23.76 33.78 27.42
N ALA A 24 24.35 34.25 26.33
CA ALA A 24 23.63 34.79 25.20
C ALA A 24 22.55 33.79 24.79
N ASP A 25 21.42 34.37 24.41
CA ASP A 25 20.19 33.69 24.02
C ASP A 25 20.43 32.39 23.26
N THR A 26 19.63 31.42 23.67
CA THR A 26 19.28 30.17 22.99
C THR A 26 19.55 30.20 21.48
N VAL A 27 20.32 29.24 20.98
CA VAL A 27 20.30 28.86 19.56
C VAL A 27 18.82 28.69 19.20
N ARG A 28 18.29 29.64 18.43
CA ARG A 28 16.88 29.62 18.05
C ARG A 28 16.73 28.54 16.98
N ASP A 29 16.39 27.34 17.43
CA ASP A 29 16.01 26.23 16.55
C ASP A 29 14.71 26.60 15.83
N ASP A 30 14.81 27.41 14.78
CA ASP A 30 13.69 27.80 13.93
C ASP A 30 13.33 26.64 13.00
N ILE A 31 12.70 25.63 13.58
CA ILE A 31 12.21 24.44 12.90
C ILE A 31 10.77 24.68 12.45
N VAL A 32 10.53 24.59 11.15
CA VAL A 32 9.17 24.57 10.59
C VAL A 32 8.85 23.13 10.19
N THR A 33 7.71 22.62 10.63
CA THR A 33 7.23 21.29 10.24
C THR A 33 5.97 21.43 9.40
N LEU A 34 5.97 20.77 8.24
CA LEU A 34 4.85 20.71 7.31
C LEU A 34 4.41 19.25 7.18
N ASP A 35 3.18 18.97 7.57
CA ASP A 35 2.57 17.66 7.35
C ASP A 35 1.77 17.67 6.05
N LEU A 36 2.10 16.75 5.15
CA LEU A 36 1.48 16.56 3.85
C LEU A 36 0.72 15.22 3.83
N SER A 37 -0.48 15.24 3.28
CA SER A 37 -1.30 14.04 3.05
C SER A 37 -1.86 14.12 1.64
N LEU A 38 -1.43 13.20 0.77
CA LEU A 38 -1.86 13.14 -0.61
C LEU A 38 -2.59 11.81 -0.88
N GLU A 39 -3.64 11.89 -1.68
CA GLU A 39 -4.41 10.74 -2.13
C GLU A 39 -4.41 10.68 -3.67
N LYS A 40 -4.35 9.47 -4.23
CA LYS A 40 -4.47 9.23 -5.67
C LYS A 40 -5.27 7.97 -5.92
N TRP A 41 -6.20 8.05 -6.87
CA TRP A 41 -6.90 6.87 -7.38
C TRP A 41 -6.00 6.09 -8.33
N VAL A 42 -5.92 4.78 -8.13
CA VAL A 42 -5.21 3.82 -8.97
C VAL A 42 -6.26 3.05 -9.74
N GLU A 43 -6.38 3.36 -11.02
CA GLU A 43 -7.26 2.66 -11.95
C GLU A 43 -6.47 1.55 -12.67
N THR A 44 -7.16 0.50 -13.12
CA THR A 44 -6.56 -0.53 -13.96
C THR A 44 -7.45 -0.84 -15.15
N ASP A 45 -6.83 -1.01 -16.31
CA ASP A 45 -7.50 -1.39 -17.57
C ASP A 45 -7.47 -2.91 -17.81
N SER A 46 -7.17 -3.68 -16.77
CA SER A 46 -7.03 -5.12 -16.86
C SER A 46 -7.60 -5.82 -15.65
N ALA A 47 -8.06 -7.07 -15.84
CA ALA A 47 -8.62 -7.88 -14.77
C ALA A 47 -7.97 -9.26 -14.73
N THR A 48 -7.82 -9.78 -13.52
CA THR A 48 -7.48 -11.18 -13.31
C THR A 48 -8.74 -12.00 -13.51
N VAL A 49 -8.73 -12.86 -14.52
CA VAL A 49 -9.84 -13.75 -14.84
C VAL A 49 -9.51 -15.14 -14.34
N THR A 50 -10.45 -15.73 -13.59
CA THR A 50 -10.37 -17.11 -13.12
C THR A 50 -11.35 -17.98 -13.90
N VAL A 51 -10.86 -19.06 -14.50
CA VAL A 51 -11.64 -20.04 -15.25
C VAL A 51 -11.50 -21.41 -14.61
N ALA A 52 -12.61 -22.13 -14.46
CA ALA A 52 -12.64 -23.54 -14.14
C ALA A 52 -12.86 -24.38 -15.39
N ALA A 53 -12.11 -25.47 -15.51
CA ALA A 53 -12.36 -26.55 -16.46
C ALA A 53 -12.73 -27.81 -15.66
N ASP A 54 -13.96 -28.29 -15.86
CA ASP A 54 -14.43 -29.57 -15.34
C ASP A 54 -14.29 -30.63 -16.44
N LEU A 55 -13.60 -31.73 -16.11
CA LEU A 55 -13.20 -32.79 -17.03
C LEU A 55 -13.76 -34.13 -16.53
N ALA A 56 -14.24 -34.95 -17.45
CA ALA A 56 -14.49 -36.37 -17.24
C ALA A 56 -13.52 -37.15 -18.13
N VAL A 57 -12.55 -37.85 -17.51
CA VAL A 57 -11.50 -38.56 -18.23
C VAL A 57 -11.45 -40.03 -17.81
N LYS A 58 -11.02 -40.89 -18.73
CA LYS A 58 -10.66 -42.27 -18.38
C LYS A 58 -9.45 -42.25 -17.43
N ALA A 59 -9.36 -43.24 -16.55
CA ALA A 59 -8.23 -43.39 -15.63
C ALA A 59 -6.89 -43.31 -16.38
N GLY A 60 -5.98 -42.46 -15.90
CA GLY A 60 -4.67 -42.21 -16.52
C GLY A 60 -4.65 -41.20 -17.67
N GLY A 61 -5.81 -40.71 -18.13
CA GLY A 61 -5.93 -39.76 -19.25
C GLY A 61 -5.69 -38.28 -18.89
N PHE A 62 -5.40 -37.97 -17.63
CA PHE A 62 -5.31 -36.58 -17.14
C PHE A 62 -4.23 -35.74 -17.85
N GLY A 63 -3.09 -36.35 -18.21
CA GLY A 63 -2.00 -35.61 -18.88
C GLY A 63 -2.41 -35.00 -20.21
N ALA A 64 -3.10 -35.78 -21.06
CA ALA A 64 -3.63 -35.31 -22.34
C ALA A 64 -4.75 -34.27 -22.12
N ALA A 65 -5.64 -34.52 -21.16
CA ALA A 65 -6.72 -33.58 -20.86
C ALA A 65 -6.21 -32.23 -20.35
N ARG A 66 -5.16 -32.23 -19.51
CA ARG A 66 -4.48 -31.01 -19.06
C ARG A 66 -3.88 -30.23 -20.23
N GLN A 67 -3.25 -30.91 -21.20
CA GLN A 67 -2.71 -30.23 -22.37
C GLN A 67 -3.81 -29.60 -23.21
N ALA A 68 -4.88 -30.35 -23.48
CA ALA A 68 -6.03 -29.82 -24.21
C ALA A 68 -6.69 -28.62 -23.50
N VAL A 69 -6.73 -28.62 -22.16
CA VAL A 69 -7.17 -27.43 -21.39
C VAL A 69 -6.28 -26.22 -21.65
N LYS A 70 -4.95 -26.38 -21.71
CA LYS A 70 -4.06 -25.26 -22.05
C LYS A 70 -4.30 -24.74 -23.46
N ASP A 71 -4.51 -25.65 -24.41
CA ASP A 71 -4.77 -25.30 -25.81
C ASP A 71 -6.11 -24.54 -25.94
N ASP A 72 -7.13 -24.94 -25.17
CA ASP A 72 -8.42 -24.26 -25.11
C ASP A 72 -8.32 -22.89 -24.42
N LEU A 73 -7.53 -22.75 -23.34
CA LEU A 73 -7.27 -21.45 -22.70
C LEU A 73 -6.56 -20.48 -23.67
N ALA A 74 -5.66 -20.97 -24.53
CA ALA A 74 -5.02 -20.16 -25.56
C ALA A 74 -5.99 -19.64 -26.62
N LYS A 75 -7.14 -20.30 -26.83
CA LYS A 75 -8.22 -19.81 -27.71
C LYS A 75 -9.01 -18.65 -27.10
N ILE A 76 -9.03 -18.54 -25.76
CA ILE A 76 -9.66 -17.40 -25.07
C ILE A 76 -8.86 -16.13 -25.33
N SER A 77 -7.54 -16.22 -25.16
CA SER A 77 -6.62 -15.14 -25.48
C SER A 77 -5.24 -15.70 -25.80
N GLY A 78 -4.79 -15.51 -27.04
CA GLY A 78 -3.50 -16.00 -27.52
C GLY A 78 -2.29 -15.24 -26.94
N LYS A 79 -2.53 -14.09 -26.30
CA LYS A 79 -1.48 -13.26 -25.67
C LYS A 79 -1.44 -13.42 -24.15
N ALA A 80 -2.49 -13.98 -23.57
CA ALA A 80 -2.60 -14.12 -22.13
C ALA A 80 -1.69 -15.23 -21.58
N ALA A 81 -0.93 -14.90 -20.54
CA ALA A 81 -0.09 -15.85 -19.83
C ALA A 81 -0.92 -16.65 -18.81
N TRP A 82 -1.68 -17.65 -19.29
CA TRP A 82 -2.49 -18.52 -18.44
C TRP A 82 -1.65 -19.36 -17.48
N ARG A 83 -2.06 -19.35 -16.20
CA ARG A 83 -1.45 -20.13 -15.13
C ARG A 83 -2.48 -21.09 -14.58
N LEU A 84 -2.15 -22.38 -14.53
CA LEU A 84 -2.99 -23.38 -13.88
C LEU A 84 -2.70 -23.33 -12.36
N THR A 85 -3.65 -22.81 -11.58
CA THR A 85 -3.49 -22.54 -10.14
C THR A 85 -4.02 -23.65 -9.24
N GLY A 86 -4.85 -24.56 -9.77
CA GLY A 86 -5.40 -25.65 -8.99
C GLY A 86 -5.76 -26.88 -9.82
N TYR A 87 -5.64 -28.05 -9.18
CA TYR A 87 -6.12 -29.32 -9.70
C TYR A 87 -6.80 -30.09 -8.57
N ASN A 88 -8.02 -30.56 -8.81
CA ASN A 88 -8.75 -31.38 -7.85
C ASN A 88 -9.30 -32.61 -8.56
N ARG A 89 -8.97 -33.80 -8.04
CA ARG A 89 -9.52 -35.07 -8.52
C ARG A 89 -10.71 -35.46 -7.66
N LEU A 90 -11.87 -35.57 -8.29
CA LEU A 90 -13.05 -36.21 -7.73
C LEU A 90 -13.10 -37.63 -8.27
N ARG A 91 -13.04 -38.62 -7.37
CA ARG A 91 -13.14 -40.03 -7.72
C ARG A 91 -14.63 -40.40 -7.84
N ASP A 92 -15.02 -40.97 -8.96
CA ASP A 92 -16.35 -41.50 -9.23
C ASP A 92 -16.29 -43.05 -9.11
N GLU A 93 -17.34 -43.66 -8.56
CA GLU A 93 -17.49 -45.12 -8.44
C GLU A 93 -17.61 -45.81 -9.81
N ALA A 94 -17.96 -45.09 -10.87
CA ALA A 94 -18.14 -45.59 -12.23
C ALA A 94 -16.83 -45.83 -13.03
N GLY A 95 -15.65 -45.71 -12.39
CA GLY A 95 -14.35 -45.94 -13.04
C GLY A 95 -13.84 -44.79 -13.91
N PHE A 96 -14.57 -43.67 -13.95
CA PHE A 96 -14.10 -42.40 -14.52
C PHE A 96 -13.44 -41.54 -13.46
N GLU A 97 -12.45 -40.74 -13.86
CA GLU A 97 -11.89 -39.71 -13.02
C GLU A 97 -12.50 -38.37 -13.42
N ARG A 98 -13.09 -37.67 -12.44
CA ARG A 98 -13.50 -36.29 -12.62
C ARG A 98 -12.38 -35.39 -12.14
N TRP A 99 -12.02 -34.41 -12.96
CA TRP A 99 -10.99 -33.44 -12.62
C TRP A 99 -11.55 -32.04 -12.73
N ARG A 100 -11.23 -31.20 -11.76
CA ARG A 100 -11.42 -29.75 -11.85
C ARG A 100 -10.06 -29.10 -11.93
N ILE A 101 -9.84 -28.31 -12.98
CA ILE A 101 -8.65 -27.48 -13.16
C ILE A 101 -9.07 -26.03 -13.00
N VAL A 102 -8.32 -25.26 -12.20
CA VAL A 102 -8.50 -23.81 -12.09
C VAL A 102 -7.33 -23.14 -12.79
N ALA A 103 -7.65 -22.14 -13.60
CA ALA A 103 -6.68 -21.36 -14.36
C ALA A 103 -6.94 -19.86 -14.19
N GLU A 104 -5.87 -19.09 -14.19
CA GLU A 104 -5.91 -17.64 -14.03
C GLU A 104 -5.06 -16.95 -15.09
N ALA A 105 -5.54 -15.82 -15.60
CA ALA A 105 -4.77 -14.93 -16.45
C ALA A 105 -5.20 -13.48 -16.23
N ARG A 106 -4.25 -12.53 -16.42
CA ARG A 106 -4.57 -11.11 -16.51
C ARG A 106 -4.96 -10.80 -17.94
N LEU A 107 -6.18 -10.32 -18.17
CA LEU A 107 -6.70 -9.93 -19.47
C LEU A 107 -6.98 -8.43 -19.50
N PRO A 108 -6.74 -7.75 -20.64
CA PRO A 108 -7.18 -6.37 -20.81
C PRO A 108 -8.71 -6.30 -20.85
N SER A 109 -9.28 -5.18 -20.41
CA SER A 109 -10.73 -4.93 -20.38
C SER A 109 -11.41 -5.14 -21.74
N THR A 110 -10.68 -4.85 -22.83
CA THR A 110 -11.11 -5.07 -24.22
C THR A 110 -11.37 -6.53 -24.58
N GLU A 111 -10.75 -7.49 -23.88
CA GLU A 111 -10.94 -8.93 -24.10
C GLU A 111 -11.99 -9.55 -23.17
N LEU A 112 -12.53 -8.80 -22.21
CA LEU A 112 -13.55 -9.28 -21.28
C LEU A 112 -14.95 -9.30 -21.91
N GLY A 113 -15.16 -8.48 -22.94
CA GLY A 113 -16.42 -8.44 -23.69
C GLY A 113 -16.73 -9.78 -24.35
N GLY A 114 -17.83 -10.42 -23.95
CA GLY A 114 -18.23 -11.72 -24.50
C GLY A 114 -17.46 -12.92 -23.97
N LEU A 115 -16.55 -12.73 -23.00
CA LEU A 115 -15.73 -13.79 -22.39
C LEU A 115 -16.57 -14.99 -21.94
N GLY A 116 -17.70 -14.76 -21.29
CA GLY A 116 -18.59 -15.85 -20.85
C GLY A 116 -19.10 -16.72 -22.00
N GLY A 117 -19.41 -16.10 -23.15
CA GLY A 117 -19.82 -16.82 -24.36
C GLY A 117 -18.67 -17.62 -24.95
N THR A 118 -17.49 -17.02 -25.08
CA THR A 118 -16.27 -17.69 -25.57
C THR A 118 -15.91 -18.89 -24.69
N VAL A 119 -15.85 -18.72 -23.37
CA VAL A 119 -15.52 -19.77 -22.42
C VAL A 119 -16.54 -20.91 -22.47
N LYS A 120 -17.83 -20.59 -22.47
CA LYS A 120 -18.89 -21.60 -22.57
C LYS A 120 -18.84 -22.37 -23.90
N GLY A 121 -18.49 -21.69 -24.99
CA GLY A 121 -18.36 -22.27 -26.33
C GLY A 121 -17.19 -23.24 -26.50
N LEU A 122 -16.21 -23.23 -25.58
CA LEU A 122 -15.12 -24.21 -25.56
C LEU A 122 -15.54 -25.57 -25.00
N GLY A 123 -16.71 -25.66 -24.36
CA GLY A 123 -17.22 -26.92 -23.80
C GLY A 123 -17.57 -27.94 -24.88
N GLU A 124 -17.24 -29.19 -24.63
CA GLU A 124 -17.57 -30.34 -25.48
C GLU A 124 -17.89 -31.58 -24.63
N ALA A 125 -18.24 -32.71 -25.26
CA ALA A 125 -18.57 -33.92 -24.52
C ALA A 125 -17.41 -34.36 -23.61
N GLY A 126 -17.66 -34.40 -22.29
CA GLY A 126 -16.64 -34.75 -21.28
C GLY A 126 -15.80 -33.57 -20.77
N ARG A 127 -16.06 -32.34 -21.23
CA ARG A 127 -15.34 -31.14 -20.79
C ARG A 127 -16.22 -29.89 -20.79
N SER A 128 -16.30 -29.22 -19.65
CA SER A 128 -17.04 -27.96 -19.52
C SER A 128 -16.17 -26.88 -18.90
N TYR A 129 -16.42 -25.64 -19.29
CA TYR A 129 -15.72 -24.47 -18.75
C TYR A 129 -16.69 -23.50 -18.11
N ALA A 130 -16.23 -22.80 -17.08
CA ALA A 130 -16.96 -21.73 -16.42
C ALA A 130 -16.00 -20.61 -16.00
N VAL A 131 -16.42 -19.36 -16.17
CA VAL A 131 -15.75 -18.23 -15.53
C VAL A 131 -16.14 -18.24 -14.05
N LEU A 132 -15.14 -18.33 -13.17
CA LEU A 132 -15.35 -18.31 -11.72
C LEU A 132 -15.36 -16.87 -11.16
N GLY A 133 -14.60 -15.97 -11.78
CA GLY A 133 -14.50 -14.59 -11.31
C GLY A 133 -13.68 -13.72 -12.25
N ILE A 134 -13.89 -12.41 -12.12
CA ILE A 134 -13.15 -11.35 -12.80
C ILE A 134 -12.80 -10.32 -11.72
N ASP A 135 -11.51 -10.11 -11.47
CA ASP A 135 -11.01 -9.24 -10.41
C ASP A 135 -10.19 -8.08 -11.00
N PHE A 136 -10.71 -6.86 -10.84
CA PHE A 136 -10.08 -5.62 -11.28
C PHE A 136 -9.12 -5.02 -10.25
N THR A 137 -8.61 -5.81 -9.29
CA THR A 137 -7.60 -5.32 -8.35
C THR A 137 -6.35 -4.87 -9.13
N PRO A 138 -5.88 -3.62 -8.96
CA PRO A 138 -4.64 -3.15 -9.55
C PRO A 138 -3.45 -4.02 -9.15
N THR A 139 -2.55 -4.21 -10.09
CA THR A 139 -1.31 -4.94 -9.90
C THR A 139 -0.40 -4.23 -8.90
N LEU A 140 0.59 -4.96 -8.37
CA LEU A 140 1.61 -4.36 -7.52
C LEU A 140 2.34 -3.23 -8.24
N ALA A 141 2.69 -3.44 -9.51
CA ALA A 141 3.40 -2.45 -10.32
C ALA A 141 2.61 -1.14 -10.49
N GLU A 142 1.30 -1.23 -10.79
CA GLU A 142 0.43 -0.04 -10.91
C GLU A 142 0.34 0.72 -9.57
N ARG A 143 0.20 0.01 -8.45
CA ARG A 143 0.17 0.63 -7.12
C ARG A 143 1.51 1.27 -6.75
N GLU A 144 2.63 0.61 -7.03
CA GLU A 144 3.97 1.14 -6.78
C GLU A 144 4.26 2.39 -7.62
N ALA A 145 3.83 2.40 -8.89
CA ALA A 145 3.91 3.58 -9.74
C ALA A 145 3.11 4.76 -9.16
N ALA A 146 1.87 4.51 -8.71
CA ALA A 146 1.07 5.54 -8.06
C ALA A 146 1.73 6.09 -6.78
N MET A 147 2.35 5.22 -5.98
CA MET A 147 3.11 5.65 -4.79
C MET A 147 4.36 6.46 -5.14
N ALA A 148 5.03 6.13 -6.25
CA ALA A 148 6.17 6.90 -6.75
C ALA A 148 5.74 8.30 -7.20
N ASP A 149 4.60 8.42 -7.88
CA ASP A 149 4.01 9.71 -8.27
C ASP A 149 3.66 10.56 -7.04
N LEU A 150 2.98 9.98 -6.05
CA LEU A 150 2.66 10.65 -4.79
C LEU A 150 3.93 11.16 -4.08
N ARG A 151 5.01 10.37 -4.11
CA ARG A 151 6.30 10.78 -3.54
C ARG A 151 6.90 11.97 -4.29
N ALA A 152 6.84 11.96 -5.61
CA ALA A 152 7.32 13.08 -6.44
C ALA A 152 6.54 14.36 -6.16
N GLU A 153 5.22 14.25 -5.97
CA GLU A 153 4.36 15.39 -5.64
C GLU A 153 4.65 15.97 -4.25
N ILE A 154 4.96 15.13 -3.26
CA ILE A 154 5.43 15.57 -1.94
C ILE A 154 6.75 16.36 -2.07
N TYR A 155 7.69 15.90 -2.89
CA TYR A 155 8.94 16.64 -3.12
C TYR A 155 8.70 18.00 -3.76
N ARG A 156 7.79 18.09 -4.73
CA ARG A 156 7.40 19.36 -5.34
C ARG A 156 6.77 20.29 -4.30
N SER A 157 5.82 19.77 -3.53
CA SER A 157 5.13 20.54 -2.47
C SER A 157 6.09 21.07 -1.42
N ALA A 158 7.09 20.25 -1.02
CA ALA A 158 8.14 20.66 -0.09
C ALA A 158 9.06 21.75 -0.66
N ALA A 159 9.42 21.66 -1.95
CA ALA A 159 10.22 22.67 -2.62
C ALA A 159 9.47 24.00 -2.75
N GLU A 160 8.20 23.97 -3.13
CA GLU A 160 7.35 25.16 -3.19
C GLU A 160 7.18 25.81 -1.82
N GLU A 161 7.01 25.02 -0.75
CA GLU A 161 6.93 25.57 0.61
C GLU A 161 8.25 26.18 1.05
N LEU A 162 9.39 25.58 0.68
CA LEU A 162 10.70 26.16 0.97
C LEU A 162 10.85 27.55 0.35
N GLU A 163 10.45 27.72 -0.91
CA GLU A 163 10.53 29.01 -1.58
C GLU A 163 9.57 30.04 -0.96
N ARG A 164 8.38 29.61 -0.52
CA ARG A 164 7.48 30.47 0.28
C ARG A 164 8.12 30.90 1.60
N LEU A 165 8.76 29.98 2.33
CA LEU A 165 9.43 30.28 3.59
C LEU A 165 10.57 31.29 3.40
N LYS A 166 11.40 31.13 2.36
CA LYS A 166 12.46 32.09 2.03
C LYS A 166 11.91 33.47 1.66
N ALA A 167 10.78 33.53 0.96
CA ALA A 167 10.15 34.80 0.61
C ALA A 167 9.57 35.53 1.83
N VAL A 168 9.01 34.79 2.80
CA VAL A 168 8.43 35.36 4.03
C VAL A 168 9.52 35.80 5.02
N TYR A 169 10.63 35.06 5.08
CA TYR A 169 11.75 35.31 5.99
C TYR A 169 13.07 35.48 5.21
N PRO A 170 13.25 36.59 4.47
CA PRO A 170 14.41 36.78 3.60
C PRO A 170 15.73 36.86 4.36
N ASP A 171 15.71 37.30 5.62
CA ASP A 171 16.89 37.42 6.48
C ASP A 171 17.35 36.07 7.07
N ARG A 172 16.66 34.96 6.74
CA ARG A 172 16.93 33.62 7.26
C ARG A 172 17.12 32.63 6.11
N GLY A 173 18.26 31.94 6.08
CA GLY A 173 18.49 30.85 5.13
C GLY A 173 17.70 29.61 5.58
N TYR A 174 16.66 29.21 4.86
CA TYR A 174 15.96 27.95 5.15
C TYR A 174 16.43 26.83 4.21
N ARG A 175 16.49 25.61 4.74
CA ARG A 175 16.72 24.38 3.97
C ARG A 175 15.79 23.25 4.42
N VAL A 176 15.55 22.29 3.53
CA VAL A 176 14.91 21.03 3.94
C VAL A 176 15.89 20.24 4.80
N ALA A 177 15.52 19.99 6.05
CA ALA A 177 16.31 19.19 6.98
C ALA A 177 16.00 17.70 6.85
N THR A 178 14.72 17.34 6.80
CA THR A 178 14.28 15.94 6.73
C THR A 178 12.91 15.84 6.07
N ILE A 179 12.69 14.79 5.29
CA ILE A 179 11.36 14.37 4.84
C ILE A 179 11.13 12.96 5.36
N ASN A 180 10.15 12.79 6.24
CA ASN A 180 9.79 11.50 6.79
C ASN A 180 8.47 11.02 6.18
N PHE A 181 8.52 9.96 5.38
CA PHE A 181 7.32 9.34 4.82
C PHE A 181 6.70 8.39 5.83
N GLN A 182 5.46 8.66 6.20
CA GLN A 182 4.65 7.76 6.98
C GLN A 182 3.99 6.78 6.00
N THR A 183 4.57 5.59 5.84
CA THR A 183 3.85 4.49 5.20
C THR A 183 2.74 4.09 6.16
N SER A 184 1.51 4.49 5.86
CA SER A 184 0.32 3.88 6.43
C SER A 184 0.38 2.41 6.00
N GLY A 185 0.77 1.53 6.91
CA GLY A 185 0.73 0.09 6.64
C GLY A 185 -0.68 -0.28 6.21
N VAL A 186 -0.81 -0.94 5.05
CA VAL A 186 -2.06 -1.59 4.63
C VAL A 186 -2.60 -2.34 5.85
N PRO A 187 -3.86 -2.13 6.29
CA PRO A 187 -4.40 -2.81 7.45
C PRO A 187 -4.18 -4.31 7.25
N ARG A 188 -3.31 -4.92 8.07
CA ARG A 188 -3.17 -6.37 8.05
C ARG A 188 -4.52 -6.90 8.54
N PRO A 189 -5.17 -7.84 7.82
CA PRO A 189 -6.33 -8.52 8.36
C PRO A 189 -5.88 -9.21 9.64
N MET A 190 -6.29 -8.67 10.78
CA MET A 190 -6.14 -9.36 12.06
C MET A 190 -6.96 -10.64 11.94
N PRO A 191 -6.37 -11.84 12.08
CA PRO A 191 -7.17 -13.05 12.14
C PRO A 191 -8.11 -12.89 13.32
N ALA A 192 -9.41 -12.86 13.05
CA ALA A 192 -10.43 -12.91 14.08
C ALA A 192 -10.13 -14.14 14.94
N GLN A 193 -9.64 -13.92 16.16
CA GLN A 193 -9.59 -14.99 17.16
C GLN A 193 -11.01 -15.50 17.28
N MET A 194 -11.24 -16.72 16.79
CA MET A 194 -12.49 -17.42 16.93
C MET A 194 -12.77 -17.58 18.43
N MET A 195 -13.52 -16.63 19.00
CA MET A 195 -14.33 -16.94 20.17
C MET A 195 -15.31 -18.01 19.71
N ARG A 196 -15.08 -19.23 20.20
CA ARG A 196 -15.96 -20.38 20.03
C ARG A 196 -17.26 -20.07 20.79
N VAL A 197 -18.17 -19.36 20.12
CA VAL A 197 -19.55 -19.20 20.59
C VAL A 197 -20.26 -20.50 20.23
N GLU A 198 -20.40 -21.37 21.22
CA GLU A 198 -21.37 -22.46 21.16
C GLU A 198 -22.78 -21.87 20.99
N SER A 199 -23.47 -22.35 19.96
CA SER A 199 -24.92 -22.27 19.74
C SER A 199 -25.57 -20.88 19.57
N ALA A 200 -25.97 -20.54 18.33
CA ALA A 200 -27.34 -20.17 17.90
C ALA A 200 -27.35 -19.75 16.40
N PRO A 201 -28.51 -19.59 15.73
CA PRO A 201 -28.88 -20.27 14.49
C PRO A 201 -28.41 -19.58 13.20
N LYS A 202 -28.45 -20.35 12.10
CA LYS A 202 -28.23 -19.91 10.71
C LYS A 202 -29.06 -18.66 10.38
N LEU A 203 -28.41 -17.50 10.35
CA LEU A 203 -28.90 -16.35 9.58
C LEU A 203 -28.30 -16.45 8.17
N ALA A 204 -29.15 -16.14 7.19
CA ALA A 204 -28.88 -16.23 5.77
C ALA A 204 -27.54 -15.58 5.38
N ALA A 205 -26.79 -16.30 4.55
CA ALA A 205 -25.67 -15.75 3.81
C ALA A 205 -26.21 -14.76 2.78
N ASP A 206 -26.40 -13.51 3.21
CA ASP A 206 -26.45 -12.40 2.27
C ASP A 206 -25.05 -12.25 1.69
N GLY A 207 -24.98 -12.46 0.38
CA GLY A 207 -23.77 -12.34 -0.41
C GLY A 207 -23.15 -10.97 -0.19
N ALA A 208 -22.01 -10.96 0.49
CA ALA A 208 -21.00 -9.94 0.29
C ALA A 208 -20.50 -10.08 -1.15
N MET A 209 -21.26 -9.53 -2.09
CA MET A 209 -20.72 -9.04 -3.35
C MET A 209 -19.59 -8.08 -2.95
N ALA A 210 -18.35 -8.55 -3.06
CA ALA A 210 -17.19 -7.68 -3.05
C ALA A 210 -17.46 -6.63 -4.13
N GLY A 211 -17.69 -5.39 -3.69
CA GLY A 211 -18.06 -4.30 -4.59
C GLY A 211 -17.01 -4.15 -5.68
N ASP A 212 -17.49 -4.00 -6.91
CA ASP A 212 -16.75 -3.73 -8.14
C ASP A 212 -15.99 -2.38 -8.06
N SER A 213 -14.98 -2.30 -7.19
CA SER A 213 -14.11 -1.13 -7.08
C SER A 213 -12.96 -1.29 -8.06
N VAL A 214 -13.18 -0.85 -9.31
CA VAL A 214 -12.16 -0.83 -10.39
C VAL A 214 -11.00 0.11 -10.06
N ALA A 215 -11.23 1.07 -9.16
CA ALA A 215 -10.22 1.99 -8.65
C ALA A 215 -9.88 1.66 -7.20
N GLN A 216 -8.61 1.67 -6.84
CA GLN A 216 -8.14 1.62 -5.45
C GLN A 216 -7.53 2.95 -5.04
N ARG A 217 -7.84 3.41 -3.83
CA ARG A 217 -7.27 4.65 -3.31
C ARG A 217 -5.89 4.39 -2.70
N ALA A 218 -4.87 5.04 -3.23
CA ALA A 218 -3.54 5.14 -2.63
C ALA A 218 -3.45 6.43 -1.80
N GLU A 219 -2.84 6.34 -0.62
CA GLU A 219 -2.63 7.48 0.27
C GLU A 219 -1.16 7.47 0.73
N LEU A 220 -0.54 8.64 0.73
CA LEU A 220 0.81 8.82 1.24
C LEU A 220 0.86 10.06 2.13
N ARG A 221 1.37 9.88 3.35
CA ARG A 221 1.60 10.96 4.30
C ARG A 221 3.09 11.20 4.47
N ALA A 222 3.48 12.46 4.65
CA ALA A 222 4.85 12.82 4.97
C ALA A 222 4.89 14.00 5.93
N SER A 223 5.91 14.02 6.78
CA SER A 223 6.26 15.16 7.61
C SER A 223 7.58 15.73 7.11
N VAL A 224 7.55 16.98 6.65
CA VAL A 224 8.69 17.72 6.11
C VAL A 224 9.15 18.70 7.18
N ARG A 225 10.43 18.62 7.54
CA ARG A 225 11.07 19.54 8.48
C ARG A 225 12.00 20.47 7.73
N PHE A 226 11.77 21.77 7.86
CA PHE A 226 12.69 22.82 7.44
C PHE A 226 13.44 23.34 8.65
N ALA A 227 14.73 23.64 8.48
CA ALA A 227 15.56 24.25 9.50
C ALA A 227 16.18 25.52 8.94
N ALA A 228 16.21 26.57 9.75
CA ALA A 228 17.04 27.73 9.48
C ALA A 228 18.53 27.34 9.56
N GLU A 229 19.32 27.83 8.63
CA GLU A 229 20.78 27.76 8.66
C GLU A 229 21.26 28.68 9.78
N VAL A 230 21.91 28.10 10.77
CA VAL A 230 22.66 28.86 11.76
C VAL A 230 23.80 29.53 11.03
N ARG A 231 23.76 30.86 10.92
CA ARG A 231 24.87 31.64 10.40
C ARG A 231 25.98 31.59 11.46
N SER A 232 26.99 30.75 11.22
CA SER A 232 28.16 30.61 12.08
C SER A 232 29.08 31.83 11.95
N ASP A 233 28.69 32.98 12.49
CA ASP A 233 29.59 34.15 12.66
C ASP A 233 29.05 35.06 13.77
N ASP A 234 29.53 34.85 15.00
CA ASP A 234 30.17 35.85 15.90
C ASP A 234 30.64 35.19 17.22
#